data_AF-U4KN30-F1
#
_entry.id   AF-U4KN30-F1
#
_cell.length_a   1.000
_cell.length_b   1.000
_cell.length_c   1.000
_cell.angle_alpha   90.00
_cell.angle_beta   90.00
_cell.angle_gamma   90.00
#
_symmetry.space_group_name_H-M   'P 1'
#
loop_
_entity.id
_entity.type
_entity.pdbx_description
1 polymer ?
#
loop_
_entity_poly.entity_id
_entity_poly.type
_entity_poly.pdbx_seq_one_letter_code
_entity_poly.pdbx_strand_id
1 'polypeptide(L)'
;MQTFKRSIVLQMAIFMFFFFFGLDDVLRALIRRSTIYTIFEGVGFVLVIAAGVIWYLKTSKETIVIVTDKELTILKYVLYVIAFSLILGVLTSGFENGQLYFRILSGAITSIASLFGFYTGYLISKN
;
A
#
# COMPACT_ATOMS: atom_id res chain seq x y z
N MET A 1 7.21 22.88 -3.90
CA MET A 1 5.96 22.88 -4.69
C MET A 1 4.76 22.93 -3.75
N GLN A 2 3.66 23.59 -4.11
CA GLN A 2 2.43 23.58 -3.30
C GLN A 2 1.51 22.46 -3.78
N THR A 3 1.04 21.62 -2.85
CA THR A 3 0.10 20.52 -3.15
C THR A 3 -1.04 20.53 -2.15
N PHE A 4 -2.24 20.12 -2.57
CA PHE A 4 -3.36 19.96 -1.65
C PHE A 4 -3.11 18.82 -0.66
N LYS A 5 -3.31 19.07 0.63
CA LYS A 5 -3.21 18.07 1.70
C LYS A 5 -4.03 16.82 1.40
N ARG A 6 -5.19 17.03 0.77
CA ARG A 6 -6.12 15.99 0.36
C ARG A 6 -5.53 14.99 -0.65
N SER A 7 -4.64 15.43 -1.53
CA SER A 7 -3.92 14.55 -2.46
C SER A 7 -2.92 13.66 -1.74
N ILE A 8 -2.23 14.19 -0.73
CA ILE A 8 -1.32 13.41 0.11
C ILE A 8 -2.10 12.36 0.90
N VAL A 9 -3.25 12.74 1.49
CA VAL A 9 -4.12 11.80 2.20
C VAL A 9 -4.63 10.68 1.30
N LEU A 10 -5.00 10.98 0.05
CA LEU A 10 -5.37 9.95 -0.92
C LEU A 10 -4.20 8.99 -1.16
N GLN A 11 -2.99 9.51 -1.33
CA GLN A 11 -1.80 8.70 -1.53
C GLN A 11 -1.50 7.82 -0.32
N MET A 12 -1.68 8.33 0.89
CA MET A 12 -1.57 7.55 2.12
C MET A 12 -2.62 6.43 2.19
N ALA A 13 -3.87 6.70 1.81
CA ALA A 13 -4.90 5.65 1.74
C ALA A 13 -4.52 4.55 0.74
N ILE A 14 -3.94 4.91 -0.41
CA ILE A 14 -3.44 3.95 -1.40
C ILE A 14 -2.29 3.12 -0.83
N PHE A 15 -1.33 3.72 -0.12
CA PHE A 15 -0.28 2.96 0.54
C PHE A 15 -0.83 2.02 1.62
N MET A 16 -1.82 2.45 2.39
CA MET A 16 -2.45 1.58 3.38
C MET A 16 -3.13 0.38 2.71
N PHE A 17 -3.79 0.58 1.56
CA PHE A 17 -4.32 -0.52 0.76
C PHE A 17 -3.21 -1.49 0.33
N PHE A 18 -2.10 -1.00 -0.23
CA PHE A 18 -0.99 -1.87 -0.64
C PHE A 18 -0.32 -2.59 0.53
N PHE A 19 -0.29 -2.00 1.73
CA PHE A 19 0.19 -2.66 2.93
C PHE A 19 -0.65 -3.91 3.25
N PHE A 20 -1.97 -3.77 3.33
CA PHE A 20 -2.86 -4.91 3.60
C PHE A 20 -2.86 -5.91 2.44
N PHE A 21 -2.71 -5.44 1.20
CA PHE A 21 -2.57 -6.30 0.02
C PHE A 21 -1.32 -7.17 0.09
N GLY A 22 -0.15 -6.59 0.38
CA GLY A 22 1.09 -7.35 0.51
C GLY A 22 1.04 -8.35 1.67
N LEU A 23 0.42 -7.96 2.80
CA LEU A 23 0.28 -8.81 3.97
C LEU A 23 -0.67 -9.99 3.69
N ASP A 24 -1.78 -9.74 2.99
CA ASP A 24 -2.68 -10.78 2.50
C ASP A 24 -1.95 -11.79 1.60
N ASP A 25 -1.08 -11.34 0.70
CA ASP A 25 -0.29 -12.23 -0.16
C ASP A 25 0.69 -13.12 0.62
N VAL A 26 1.32 -12.59 1.68
CA VAL A 26 2.14 -13.40 2.60
C VAL A 26 1.28 -14.42 3.34
N LEU A 27 0.12 -14.00 3.86
CA LEU A 27 -0.78 -14.89 4.59
C LEU A 27 -1.34 -16.01 3.68
N ARG A 28 -1.65 -15.70 2.41
CA ARG A 28 -2.07 -16.70 1.40
C ARG A 28 -1.03 -17.78 1.17
N ALA A 29 0.24 -17.41 1.23
CA ALA A 29 1.33 -18.36 1.07
C ALA A 29 1.45 -19.30 2.27
N LEU A 30 1.14 -18.82 3.48
CA LEU A 30 1.40 -19.53 4.73
C LEU A 30 0.20 -20.29 5.30
N ILE A 31 -1.04 -19.85 5.02
CA ILE A 31 -2.25 -20.36 5.67
C ILE A 31 -3.19 -20.98 4.64
N ARG A 32 -3.64 -22.21 4.92
CA ARG A 32 -4.66 -22.89 4.11
C ARG A 32 -6.02 -22.21 4.35
N ARG A 33 -6.56 -21.55 3.32
CA ARG A 33 -7.80 -20.77 3.45
C ARG A 33 -9.03 -21.65 3.60
N SER A 34 -9.88 -21.30 4.56
CA SER A 34 -11.29 -21.69 4.58
C SER A 34 -12.14 -20.59 3.92
N THR A 35 -13.35 -20.93 3.48
CA THR A 35 -14.30 -19.95 2.92
C THR A 35 -14.56 -18.78 3.87
N ILE A 36 -14.61 -19.07 5.18
CA ILE A 36 -14.79 -18.07 6.24
C ILE A 36 -13.63 -17.07 6.26
N TYR A 37 -12.38 -17.57 6.12
CA TYR A 37 -11.20 -16.71 6.10
C TYR A 37 -11.21 -15.77 4.89
N THR A 38 -11.58 -16.26 3.71
CA THR A 38 -11.74 -15.43 2.51
C THR A 38 -12.78 -14.33 2.68
N ILE A 39 -13.89 -14.61 3.37
CA ILE A 39 -14.92 -13.60 3.67
C ILE A 39 -14.35 -12.53 4.61
N PHE A 40 -13.66 -12.93 5.68
CA PHE A 40 -13.06 -11.98 6.63
C PHE A 40 -12.04 -11.05 5.96
N GLU A 41 -11.21 -11.58 5.07
CA GLU A 41 -10.25 -10.75 4.32
C GLU A 41 -10.95 -9.79 3.38
N GLY A 42 -11.97 -10.25 2.65
CA GLY A 42 -12.77 -9.38 1.78
C GLY A 42 -13.41 -8.23 2.55
N VAL A 43 -14.01 -8.52 3.71
CA VAL A 43 -14.55 -7.50 4.62
C VAL A 43 -13.45 -6.56 5.11
N GLY A 44 -12.28 -7.08 5.47
CA GLY A 44 -11.12 -6.30 5.86
C GLY A 44 -10.68 -5.30 4.78
N PHE A 45 -10.54 -5.76 3.53
CA PHE A 45 -10.20 -4.88 2.40
C PHE A 45 -11.24 -3.78 2.17
N VAL A 46 -12.53 -4.12 2.22
CA VAL A 46 -13.61 -3.14 2.08
C VAL A 46 -13.55 -2.09 3.19
N LEU A 47 -13.29 -2.50 4.45
CA LEU A 47 -13.14 -1.60 5.58
C LEU A 47 -11.93 -0.67 5.41
N VAL A 48 -10.78 -1.18 4.94
CA VAL A 48 -9.58 -0.38 4.67
C VAL A 48 -9.85 0.68 3.60
N ILE A 49 -10.51 0.29 2.50
CA ILE A 49 -10.89 1.22 1.42
C ILE A 49 -11.88 2.27 1.96
N ALA A 50 -12.92 1.84 2.69
CA ALA A 50 -13.90 2.75 3.26
C ALA A 50 -13.26 3.74 4.23
N ALA A 51 -12.35 3.28 5.11
CA ALA A 51 -11.61 4.15 6.03
C ALA A 51 -10.76 5.18 5.27
N GLY A 52 -10.06 4.76 4.21
CA GLY A 52 -9.29 5.65 3.34
C GLY A 52 -10.15 6.72 2.66
N VAL A 53 -11.30 6.32 2.12
CA VAL A 53 -12.26 7.25 1.48
C VAL A 53 -12.84 8.23 2.49
N ILE A 54 -13.28 7.75 3.66
CA ILE A 54 -13.81 8.60 4.74
C ILE A 54 -12.75 9.62 5.17
N TRP A 55 -11.49 9.21 5.32
CA TRP A 55 -10.40 10.10 5.68
C TRP A 55 -10.13 11.17 4.61
N TYR A 56 -10.15 10.77 3.34
CA TYR A 56 -10.03 11.68 2.19
C TYR A 56 -11.20 12.69 2.12
N LEU A 57 -12.43 12.27 2.43
CA LEU A 57 -13.61 13.14 2.46
C LEU A 57 -13.60 14.10 3.65
N LYS A 58 -13.09 13.68 4.82
CA LYS A 58 -12.97 14.53 6.01
C LYS A 58 -11.83 15.55 5.93
N THR A 59 -10.86 15.36 5.04
CA THR A 59 -9.73 16.27 4.88
C THR A 59 -10.16 17.54 4.12
N SER A 60 -9.89 18.71 4.70
CA SER A 60 -10.22 20.00 4.08
C SER A 60 -9.56 20.16 2.70
N LYS A 61 -10.33 20.68 1.74
CA LYS A 61 -9.86 20.96 0.37
C LYS A 61 -8.94 22.17 0.29
N GLU A 62 -9.02 23.07 1.27
CA GLU A 62 -8.34 24.36 1.25
C GLU A 62 -6.97 24.33 1.92
N THR A 63 -6.63 23.23 2.61
CA THR A 63 -5.32 23.09 3.24
C THR A 63 -4.26 22.75 2.20
N ILE A 64 -3.34 23.69 2.00
CA ILE A 64 -2.15 23.53 1.16
C ILE A 64 -1.00 23.08 2.04
N VAL A 65 -0.21 22.14 1.54
CA VAL A 65 1.02 21.66 2.16
C VAL A 65 2.18 21.96 1.21
N ILE A 66 3.29 22.43 1.78
CA ILE A 66 4.52 22.66 1.02
C ILE A 66 5.26 21.33 0.95
N VAL A 67 5.41 20.81 -0.26
CA VAL A 67 6.14 19.56 -0.50
C VAL A 67 7.44 19.87 -1.21
N THR A 68 8.53 19.29 -0.73
CA THR A 68 9.84 19.37 -1.36
C THR A 68 9.96 18.36 -2.50
N ASP A 69 10.78 18.67 -3.51
CA ASP A 69 11.01 17.75 -4.63
C ASP A 69 11.66 16.44 -4.16
N LYS A 70 12.43 16.50 -3.07
CA LYS A 70 13.00 15.32 -2.41
C LYS A 70 11.91 14.39 -1.88
N GLU A 71 10.90 14.91 -1.20
CA GLU A 71 9.77 14.13 -0.66
C GLU A 71 8.95 13.47 -1.78
N LEU A 72 8.64 14.21 -2.84
CA LEU A 72 7.95 13.66 -4.02
C LEU A 72 8.77 12.56 -4.69
N THR A 73 10.08 12.76 -4.80
CA THR A 73 11.00 11.77 -5.39
C THR A 73 11.05 10.50 -4.55
N ILE A 74 11.12 10.60 -3.23
CA ILE A 74 11.06 9.45 -2.32
C ILE A 74 9.76 8.67 -2.53
N LEU A 75 8.61 9.35 -2.48
CA LEU A 75 7.31 8.71 -2.66
C LEU A 75 7.17 8.02 -4.03
N LYS A 76 7.75 8.62 -5.08
CA LYS A 76 7.81 8.03 -6.42
C LYS A 76 8.63 6.74 -6.44
N TYR A 77 9.81 6.73 -5.82
CA TYR A 77 10.63 5.52 -5.73
C TYR A 77 9.95 4.42 -4.90
N VAL A 78 9.24 4.78 -3.83
CA VAL A 78 8.45 3.81 -3.06
C VAL A 78 7.39 3.14 -3.94
N LEU A 79 6.67 3.93 -4.76
CA LEU A 79 5.70 3.37 -5.71
C LEU A 79 6.36 2.47 -6.76
N TYR A 80 7.57 2.80 -7.21
CA TYR A 80 8.32 1.94 -8.13
C TYR A 80 8.75 0.63 -7.50
N VAL A 81 9.16 0.63 -6.23
CA VAL A 81 9.48 -0.59 -5.49
C VAL A 81 8.23 -1.46 -5.31
N ILE A 82 7.09 -0.86 -4.95
CA ILE A 82 5.81 -1.57 -4.86
C ILE A 82 5.44 -2.18 -6.21
N ALA A 83 5.46 -1.40 -7.29
CA ALA A 83 5.12 -1.89 -8.62
C ALA A 83 6.06 -3.02 -9.08
N PHE A 84 7.37 -2.86 -8.88
CA PHE A 84 8.36 -3.88 -9.20
C PHE A 84 8.13 -5.17 -8.41
N SER A 85 7.84 -5.05 -7.11
CA SER A 85 7.53 -6.18 -6.23
C SER A 85 6.30 -6.97 -6.72
N LEU A 86 5.23 -6.26 -7.10
CA LEU A 86 4.02 -6.87 -7.66
C LEU A 86 4.28 -7.57 -9.00
N ILE A 87 5.07 -6.95 -9.88
CA ILE A 87 5.47 -7.56 -11.16
C ILE A 87 6.28 -8.84 -10.90
N LEU A 88 7.23 -8.82 -9.96
CA LEU A 88 7.98 -10.01 -9.58
C LEU A 88 7.05 -11.11 -9.06
N GLY A 89 6.05 -10.77 -8.23
CA GLY A 89 5.04 -11.72 -7.75
C GLY A 89 4.27 -12.40 -8.89
N VAL A 90 3.90 -11.65 -9.93
CA VAL A 90 3.21 -12.19 -11.12
C VAL A 90 4.14 -13.03 -11.99
N LEU A 91 5.35 -12.55 -12.28
CA LEU A 91 6.30 -13.30 -13.13
C LEU A 91 6.73 -14.63 -12.50
N THR A 92 6.81 -14.67 -11.18
CA THR A 92 7.22 -15.87 -10.44
C THR A 92 6.09 -16.87 -10.23
N SER A 93 4.83 -16.49 -10.51
CA SER A 93 3.69 -17.43 -10.40
C SER A 93 3.71 -18.55 -11.43
N GLY A 94 4.55 -18.44 -12.47
CA GLY A 94 4.75 -19.48 -13.49
C GLY A 94 5.81 -20.54 -13.12
N PHE A 95 6.52 -20.41 -11.99
CA PHE A 95 7.60 -21.33 -11.59
C PHE A 95 7.16 -22.22 -10.42
N GLU A 96 7.02 -23.53 -10.66
CA GLU A 96 6.48 -24.49 -9.66
C GLU A 96 7.35 -24.61 -8.39
N ASN A 97 8.68 -24.58 -8.52
CA ASN A 97 9.61 -24.90 -7.42
C ASN A 97 10.10 -23.70 -6.57
N GLY A 98 9.46 -22.54 -6.67
CA GLY A 98 9.85 -21.36 -5.88
C GLY A 98 8.72 -20.37 -5.58
N GLN A 99 7.51 -20.64 -6.11
CA GLN A 99 6.37 -19.74 -6.04
C GLN A 99 6.05 -19.28 -4.61
N LEU A 100 6.17 -20.17 -3.63
CA LEU A 100 5.93 -19.85 -2.22
C LEU A 100 6.86 -18.72 -1.74
N TYR A 101 8.17 -18.88 -1.94
CA TYR A 101 9.17 -17.93 -1.46
C TYR A 101 9.05 -16.59 -2.16
N PHE A 102 8.84 -16.59 -3.48
CA PHE A 102 8.67 -15.35 -4.24
C PHE A 102 7.39 -14.61 -3.88
N ARG A 103 6.30 -15.33 -3.58
CA ARG A 103 5.07 -14.72 -3.10
C ARG A 103 5.23 -14.07 -1.73
N ILE A 104 5.89 -14.76 -0.79
CA ILE A 104 6.18 -14.20 0.53
C ILE A 104 7.09 -12.97 0.39
N LEU A 105 8.14 -13.06 -0.43
CA LEU A 105 9.11 -11.99 -0.61
C LEU A 105 8.48 -10.75 -1.27
N SER A 106 7.69 -10.92 -2.33
CA SER A 106 6.97 -9.82 -2.96
C SER A 106 5.92 -9.22 -2.01
N GLY A 107 5.14 -10.03 -1.31
CA GLY A 107 4.18 -9.53 -0.32
C GLY A 107 4.84 -8.74 0.81
N ALA A 108 5.98 -9.22 1.32
CA ALA A 108 6.76 -8.55 2.35
C ALA A 108 7.37 -7.22 1.86
N ILE A 109 8.00 -7.21 0.69
CA ILE A 109 8.58 -5.98 0.10
C ILE A 109 7.47 -4.95 -0.14
N THR A 110 6.34 -5.38 -0.72
CA THR A 110 5.18 -4.51 -0.95
C THR A 110 4.67 -3.93 0.36
N SER A 111 4.54 -4.75 1.41
CA SER A 111 4.06 -4.28 2.72
C SER A 111 5.00 -3.26 3.35
N ILE A 112 6.29 -3.57 3.42
CA ILE A 112 7.30 -2.70 4.04
C ILE A 112 7.42 -1.38 3.27
N ALA A 113 7.50 -1.44 1.94
CA ALA A 113 7.58 -0.25 1.10
C ALA A 113 6.32 0.61 1.27
N SER A 114 5.14 0.00 1.32
CA SER A 114 3.88 0.72 1.51
C SER A 114 3.79 1.38 2.88
N LEU A 115 4.23 0.72 3.94
CA LEU A 115 4.29 1.30 5.28
C LEU A 115 5.23 2.51 5.32
N PHE A 116 6.39 2.42 4.65
CA PHE A 116 7.33 3.53 4.52
C PHE A 116 6.77 4.70 3.69
N GLY A 117 6.03 4.40 2.62
CA GLY A 117 5.31 5.40 1.82
C GLY A 117 4.23 6.13 2.62
N PHE A 118 3.45 5.38 3.40
CA PHE A 118 2.46 5.94 4.32
C PHE A 118 3.11 6.86 5.35
N TYR A 119 4.18 6.41 6.00
CA TYR A 119 4.92 7.20 6.99
C TYR A 119 5.47 8.51 6.40
N THR A 120 6.05 8.43 5.20
CA THR A 120 6.54 9.61 4.49
C THR A 120 5.40 10.58 4.16
N GLY A 121 4.28 10.08 3.66
CA GLY A 121 3.07 10.88 3.43
C GLY A 121 2.54 11.56 4.69
N TYR A 122 2.58 10.86 5.83
CA TYR A 122 2.17 11.41 7.13
C TYR A 122 3.05 12.59 7.56
N LEU A 123 4.38 12.45 7.44
CA LEU A 123 5.32 13.52 7.76
C LEU A 123 5.06 14.76 6.91
N ILE A 124 4.87 14.58 5.60
CA ILE A 124 4.56 15.68 4.69
C ILE A 124 3.24 16.34 5.10
N SER A 125 2.19 15.56 5.37
CA SER A 125 0.86 16.07 5.74
C SER A 125 0.82 16.82 7.09
N LYS A 126 1.83 16.66 7.93
CA LYS A 126 1.93 17.31 9.25
C LYS A 126 2.69 18.64 9.18
N ASN A 127 3.60 18.78 8.23
CA ASN A 127 4.30 20.03 7.92
C ASN A 127 3.37 21.02 7.19
#